data_AF-A0A645HPI8-F1
#
_entry.id   AF-A0A645HPI8-F1
#
_cell.length_a   1.000
_cell.length_b   1.000
_cell.length_c   1.000
_cell.angle_alpha   90.00
_cell.angle_beta   90.00
_cell.angle_gamma   90.00
#
_symmetry.space_group_name_H-M   'P 1'
#
loop_
_entity.id
_entity.type
_entity.pdbx_description
1 polymer ?
#
loop_
_entity_poly.entity_id
_entity_poly.type
_entity_poly.pdbx_seq_one_letter_code
_entity_poly.pdbx_strand_id
1 'polypeptide(L)'
;MGKNGGYVGMNLIGNSGKPITDEYIEKFGIEAYAEFNKDTFIDVFGKDKYMGAYGMLENHGLEGTWEPCHKLMMGNGIVGVENLGGDLDKVVNKRFKFMAFPIRWWLGDGSMVRCVAEIDEDDVNDVPDRVYNYGGF
;
A
#
# COMPACT_ATOMS: atom_id res chain seq x y z
N MET A 1 -6.21 3.75 5.92
CA MET A 1 -7.29 4.24 6.79
C MET A 1 -7.25 3.41 8.05
N GLY A 2 -6.68 3.91 9.14
CA GLY A 2 -6.59 3.15 10.40
C GLY A 2 -6.23 4.10 11.53
N LYS A 3 -6.71 3.83 12.73
CA LYS A 3 -6.28 4.56 13.95
C LYS A 3 -4.93 4.11 14.48
N ASN A 4 -4.30 3.17 13.79
CA ASN A 4 -3.02 2.60 14.15
C ASN A 4 -1.92 3.66 13.99
N GLY A 5 -0.96 3.69 14.91
CA GLY A 5 0.00 4.79 15.06
C GLY A 5 -0.11 5.56 16.38
N GLY A 6 -0.95 5.11 17.32
CA GLY A 6 -1.07 5.74 18.63
C GLY A 6 -1.51 7.22 18.53
N TYR A 7 -0.72 8.15 19.09
CA TYR A 7 -1.02 9.58 19.05
C TYR A 7 -1.00 10.19 17.62
N VAL A 8 -0.38 9.52 16.64
CA VAL A 8 -0.36 9.97 15.23
C VAL A 8 -1.40 9.25 14.36
N GLY A 9 -2.33 8.49 14.95
CA GLY A 9 -3.38 7.80 14.23
C GLY A 9 -4.23 8.76 13.38
N MET A 10 -4.17 8.61 12.05
CA MET A 10 -4.86 9.50 11.12
C MET A 10 -6.29 9.01 10.87
N ASN A 11 -7.25 9.58 11.61
CA ASN A 11 -8.69 9.43 11.35
C ASN A 11 -9.29 10.79 10.97
N LEU A 12 -8.85 11.33 9.84
CA LEU A 12 -9.30 12.62 9.31
C LEU A 12 -10.81 12.60 9.03
N ILE A 13 -11.39 13.79 8.84
CA ILE A 13 -12.75 13.92 8.35
C ILE A 13 -12.73 13.78 6.82
N GLY A 14 -13.53 12.86 6.30
CA GLY A 14 -13.69 12.61 4.88
C GLY A 14 -14.67 13.57 4.21
N ASN A 15 -14.91 13.33 2.93
CA ASN A 15 -15.72 14.24 2.10
C ASN A 15 -17.21 14.24 2.48
N SER A 16 -17.70 13.20 3.17
CA SER A 16 -19.08 13.17 3.67
C SER A 16 -19.24 13.91 5.01
N GLY A 17 -18.16 14.42 5.59
CA GLY A 17 -18.15 15.03 6.92
C GLY A 17 -18.04 14.02 8.06
N LYS A 18 -17.95 12.72 7.76
CA LYS A 18 -17.70 11.65 8.74
C LYS A 18 -16.21 11.35 8.84
N PRO A 19 -15.74 10.73 9.94
CA PRO A 19 -14.41 10.16 9.98
C PRO A 19 -14.17 9.20 8.80
N ILE A 20 -12.99 9.29 8.21
CA ILE A 20 -12.62 8.47 7.05
C ILE A 20 -12.71 6.95 7.34
N THR A 21 -12.51 6.53 8.59
CA THR A 21 -12.71 5.13 9.00
C THR A 21 -14.17 4.70 8.89
N ASP A 22 -15.11 5.54 9.30
CA ASP A 22 -16.55 5.27 9.18
C ASP A 22 -16.96 5.22 7.69
N GLU A 23 -16.49 6.15 6.87
CA GLU A 23 -16.75 6.14 5.42
C GLU A 23 -16.21 4.85 4.76
N TYR A 24 -15.05 4.38 5.20
CA TYR A 24 -14.46 3.14 4.69
C TYR A 24 -15.28 1.91 5.10
N ILE A 25 -15.69 1.83 6.37
CA ILE A 25 -16.54 0.73 6.88
C ILE A 25 -17.90 0.73 6.16
N GLU A 26 -18.53 1.88 5.97
CA GLU A 26 -19.81 1.99 5.25
C GLU A 26 -19.70 1.48 3.81
N LYS A 27 -18.56 1.74 3.15
CA LYS A 27 -18.35 1.38 1.74
C LYS A 27 -17.87 -0.06 1.53
N PHE A 28 -16.99 -0.55 2.39
CA PHE A 28 -16.27 -1.82 2.19
C PHE A 28 -16.52 -2.86 3.29
N GLY A 29 -17.20 -2.49 4.37
CA GLY A 29 -17.52 -3.37 5.49
C GLY A 29 -16.46 -3.38 6.60
N ILE A 30 -16.86 -3.85 7.78
CA ILE A 30 -16.00 -3.91 8.96
C ILE A 30 -14.86 -4.92 8.82
N GLU A 31 -15.09 -6.02 8.10
CA GLU A 31 -14.08 -7.03 7.80
C GLU A 31 -12.93 -6.46 6.94
N ALA A 32 -13.24 -5.57 5.99
CA ALA A 32 -12.21 -4.88 5.22
C ALA A 32 -11.44 -3.87 6.06
N TYR A 33 -12.13 -3.16 6.97
CA TYR A 33 -11.48 -2.21 7.88
C TYR A 33 -10.58 -2.89 8.93
N ALA A 34 -10.93 -4.10 9.37
CA ALA A 34 -10.18 -4.88 10.34
C ALA A 34 -8.69 -5.04 9.96
N GLU A 35 -8.37 -5.21 8.68
CA GLU A 35 -6.98 -5.30 8.20
C GLU A 35 -6.13 -4.06 8.51
N PHE A 36 -6.77 -2.92 8.77
CA PHE A 36 -6.12 -1.65 9.10
C PHE A 36 -6.28 -1.25 10.57
N ASN A 37 -6.82 -2.12 11.43
CA ASN A 37 -6.95 -1.82 12.86
C ASN A 37 -6.88 -3.06 13.74
N LYS A 38 -5.88 -3.12 14.63
CA LYS A 38 -5.60 -4.27 15.49
C LYS A 38 -6.81 -4.71 16.32
N ASP A 39 -7.42 -3.77 17.03
CA ASP A 39 -8.55 -4.07 17.92
C ASP A 39 -9.73 -4.61 17.11
N THR A 40 -10.07 -3.93 16.01
CA THR A 40 -11.12 -4.39 15.09
C THR A 40 -10.79 -5.76 14.50
N PHE A 41 -9.53 -6.02 14.12
CA PHE A 41 -9.11 -7.34 13.64
C PHE A 41 -9.37 -8.42 14.68
N ILE A 42 -8.94 -8.19 15.92
CA ILE A 42 -9.11 -9.16 17.00
C ILE A 42 -10.60 -9.38 17.30
N ASP A 43 -11.41 -8.33 17.28
CA ASP A 43 -12.85 -8.42 17.53
C ASP A 43 -13.59 -9.18 16.42
N VAL A 44 -13.22 -8.95 15.16
CA VAL A 44 -13.90 -9.55 14.00
C VAL A 44 -13.38 -10.96 13.70
N PHE A 45 -12.08 -11.18 13.80
CA PHE A 45 -11.41 -12.40 13.32
C PHE A 45 -10.76 -13.24 14.42
N GLY A 46 -10.66 -12.73 15.64
CA GLY A 46 -10.06 -13.40 16.78
C GLY A 46 -8.54 -13.19 16.89
N LYS A 47 -8.07 -13.27 18.14
CA LYS A 47 -6.65 -13.09 18.49
C LYS A 47 -5.72 -14.12 17.85
N ASP A 48 -6.16 -15.37 17.70
CA ASP A 48 -5.31 -16.42 17.12
C ASP A 48 -5.01 -16.15 15.65
N LYS A 49 -6.01 -15.70 14.88
CA LYS A 49 -5.81 -15.28 13.48
C LYS A 49 -4.92 -14.04 13.39
N TYR A 50 -5.09 -13.09 14.32
CA TYR A 50 -4.22 -11.92 14.40
C TYR A 50 -2.76 -12.29 14.64
N MET A 51 -2.49 -13.14 15.64
CA MET A 51 -1.13 -13.59 15.94
C MET A 51 -0.56 -14.49 14.83
N GLY A 52 -1.39 -15.25 14.12
CA GLY A 52 -0.98 -16.00 12.94
C GLY A 52 -0.51 -15.08 11.80
N ALA A 53 -1.21 -13.98 11.55
CA ALA A 53 -0.87 -13.02 10.50
C ALA A 53 0.30 -12.10 10.88
N TYR A 54 0.29 -11.58 12.11
CA TYR A 54 1.14 -10.46 12.52
C TYR A 54 2.01 -10.74 13.76
N GLY A 55 1.98 -11.95 14.32
CA GLY A 55 2.67 -12.29 15.56
C GLY A 55 4.17 -12.03 15.52
N MET A 56 4.82 -12.18 14.37
CA MET A 56 6.23 -11.84 14.21
C MET A 56 6.50 -10.36 14.46
N LEU A 57 5.64 -9.46 13.97
CA LEU A 57 5.78 -8.01 14.20
C LEU A 57 5.46 -7.67 15.66
N GLU A 58 4.38 -8.24 16.20
CA GLU A 58 3.93 -8.02 17.57
C GLU A 58 4.97 -8.45 18.62
N ASN A 59 5.63 -9.59 18.39
CA ASN A 59 6.69 -10.08 19.26
C ASN A 59 7.91 -9.16 19.29
N HIS A 60 8.08 -8.30 18.28
CA HIS A 60 9.10 -7.25 18.23
C HIS A 60 8.59 -5.88 18.71
N GLY A 61 7.38 -5.82 19.28
CA GLY A 61 6.77 -4.56 19.73
C GLY A 61 6.29 -3.66 18.59
N LEU A 62 6.12 -4.21 17.39
CA LEU A 62 5.61 -3.49 16.22
C LEU A 62 4.16 -3.87 15.98
N GLU A 63 3.26 -2.89 15.98
CA GLU A 63 1.84 -3.14 15.74
C GLU A 63 1.62 -3.72 14.34
N GLY A 64 1.02 -4.91 14.27
CA GLY A 64 0.90 -5.71 13.05
C GLY A 64 0.15 -5.05 11.89
N THR A 65 -1.02 -4.50 12.20
CA THR A 65 -1.92 -3.83 11.24
C THR A 65 -1.47 -2.43 10.84
N TRP A 66 -0.34 -1.95 11.37
CA TRP A 66 0.26 -0.67 10.95
C TRP A 66 1.40 -0.92 9.97
N GLU A 67 1.21 -0.51 8.71
CA GLU A 67 2.28 -0.53 7.70
C GLU A 67 3.11 -1.84 7.68
N PRO A 68 2.46 -3.02 7.68
CA PRO A 68 3.17 -4.30 7.75
C PRO A 68 4.14 -4.48 6.57
N CYS A 69 3.75 -4.03 5.38
CA CYS A 69 4.61 -4.09 4.20
C CYS A 69 5.93 -3.35 4.40
N HIS A 70 5.92 -2.14 4.99
CA HIS A 70 7.16 -1.41 5.25
C HIS A 70 8.04 -2.17 6.25
N LYS A 71 7.46 -2.64 7.35
CA LYS A 71 8.21 -3.36 8.39
C LYS A 71 8.82 -4.67 7.87
N LEU A 72 8.04 -5.45 7.14
CA LEU A 72 8.46 -6.75 6.62
C LEU A 72 9.45 -6.62 5.46
N MET A 73 9.17 -5.75 4.49
CA MET A 73 9.99 -5.64 3.28
C MET A 73 11.24 -4.80 3.55
N MET A 74 11.07 -3.57 4.06
CA MET A 74 12.19 -2.65 4.28
C MET A 74 13.13 -3.16 5.38
N GLY A 75 12.58 -3.80 6.42
CA GLY A 75 13.38 -4.48 7.44
C GLY A 75 14.28 -5.60 6.91
N ASN A 76 13.98 -6.13 5.71
CA ASN A 76 14.78 -7.11 4.99
C ASN A 76 15.54 -6.51 3.79
N GLY A 77 15.67 -5.18 3.72
CA GLY A 77 16.38 -4.49 2.64
C GLY A 77 15.64 -4.50 1.30
N ILE A 78 14.36 -4.84 1.29
CA ILE A 78 13.51 -4.82 0.10
C ILE A 78 12.76 -3.48 0.06
N VAL A 79 13.02 -2.71 -0.99
CA VAL A 79 12.41 -1.39 -1.18
C VAL A 79 11.00 -1.49 -1.79
N GLY A 80 10.14 -0.53 -1.43
CA GLY A 80 8.82 -0.35 -2.03
C GLY A 80 8.82 0.74 -3.10
N VAL A 81 7.89 0.64 -4.05
CA VAL A 81 7.53 1.73 -4.95
C VAL A 81 6.05 2.04 -4.74
N GLU A 82 5.74 3.28 -4.42
CA GLU A 82 4.38 3.74 -4.11
C GLU A 82 3.86 4.67 -5.21
N ASN A 83 2.54 4.81 -5.26
CA ASN A 83 1.83 5.64 -6.24
C ASN A 83 2.16 5.29 -7.70
N LEU A 84 2.45 4.01 -7.97
CA LEU A 84 2.75 3.54 -9.30
C LEU A 84 1.50 3.68 -10.19
N GLY A 85 1.65 4.47 -11.24
CA GLY A 85 0.66 4.67 -12.29
C GLY A 85 1.26 4.34 -13.65
N GLY A 86 0.80 5.01 -14.69
CA GLY A 86 1.23 4.75 -16.06
C GLY A 86 0.37 3.69 -16.73
N ASP A 87 1.04 2.87 -17.53
CA ASP A 87 0.47 1.83 -18.37
C ASP A 87 0.47 0.46 -17.66
N LEU A 88 0.05 0.42 -16.38
CA LEU A 88 0.05 -0.83 -15.63
C LEU A 88 -0.79 -1.91 -16.30
N ASP A 89 -1.96 -1.55 -16.83
CA ASP A 89 -2.87 -2.46 -17.51
C ASP A 89 -2.23 -3.15 -18.73
N LYS A 90 -1.27 -2.48 -19.39
CA LYS A 90 -0.50 -3.03 -20.52
C LYS A 90 0.40 -4.19 -20.12
N VAL A 91 0.75 -4.32 -18.84
CA VAL A 91 1.70 -5.33 -18.33
C VAL A 91 1.13 -6.22 -17.22
N VAL A 92 -0.16 -6.09 -16.87
CA VAL A 92 -0.83 -6.97 -15.90
C VAL A 92 -0.71 -8.43 -16.33
N ASN A 93 -0.34 -9.30 -15.39
CA ASN A 93 -0.10 -10.74 -15.61
C ASN A 93 1.00 -11.07 -16.63
N LYS A 94 1.90 -10.12 -16.93
CA LYS A 94 3.06 -10.33 -17.82
C LYS A 94 4.36 -10.39 -17.02
N ARG A 95 5.35 -11.08 -17.58
CA ARG A 95 6.74 -11.01 -17.12
C ARG A 95 7.44 -9.92 -17.92
N PHE A 96 7.97 -8.92 -17.24
CA PHE A 96 8.71 -7.83 -17.83
C PHE A 96 9.88 -7.45 -16.92
N LYS A 97 10.83 -6.69 -17.47
CA LYS A 97 11.92 -6.13 -16.69
C LYS A 97 11.48 -4.78 -16.13
N PHE A 98 11.43 -4.68 -14.81
CA PHE A 98 11.11 -3.45 -14.12
C PHE A 98 12.38 -2.64 -13.85
N MET A 99 12.36 -1.37 -14.23
CA MET A 99 13.46 -0.45 -14.05
C MET A 99 13.00 0.77 -13.24
N ALA A 100 13.67 1.02 -12.12
CA ALA A 100 13.39 2.14 -11.24
C ALA A 100 14.73 2.67 -10.71
N PHE A 101 15.14 3.84 -11.19
CA PHE A 101 16.42 4.46 -10.84
C PHE A 101 16.18 5.68 -9.93
N PRO A 102 16.32 5.54 -8.60
CA PRO A 102 16.08 6.63 -7.67
C PRO A 102 17.11 7.74 -7.81
N ILE A 103 16.74 8.96 -7.42
CA ILE A 103 17.69 10.07 -7.33
C ILE A 103 18.63 9.81 -6.16
N ARG A 104 19.94 9.99 -6.39
CA ARG A 104 20.97 9.80 -5.37
C ARG A 104 21.04 10.97 -4.40
N TRP A 105 20.06 11.10 -3.53
CA TRP A 105 20.05 12.10 -2.46
C TRP A 105 21.03 11.72 -1.34
N TRP A 106 21.75 12.70 -0.83
CA TRP A 106 22.61 12.50 0.33
C TRP A 106 21.74 12.19 1.55
N LEU A 107 21.93 11.02 2.16
CA LEU A 107 21.12 10.52 3.29
C LEU A 107 19.60 10.46 2.98
N GLY A 108 19.22 10.22 1.73
CA GLY A 108 17.80 10.09 1.36
C GLY A 108 17.24 8.71 1.69
N ASP A 109 16.11 8.68 2.39
CA ASP A 109 15.34 7.45 2.69
C ASP A 109 14.36 7.06 1.56
N GLY A 110 14.24 7.92 0.54
CA GLY A 110 13.40 7.73 -0.63
C GLY A 110 13.57 8.86 -1.65
N SER A 111 13.05 8.65 -2.87
CA SER A 111 13.07 9.67 -3.93
C SER A 111 11.96 9.41 -4.94
N MET A 112 11.50 10.47 -5.61
CA MET A 112 10.68 10.32 -6.82
C MET A 112 11.46 9.53 -7.88
N VAL A 113 10.77 8.63 -8.57
CA VAL A 113 11.37 7.77 -9.60
C VAL A 113 10.46 7.70 -10.83
N ARG A 114 11.07 7.72 -12.02
CA ARG A 114 10.39 7.32 -13.25
C ARG A 114 10.54 5.81 -13.41
N CYS A 115 9.47 5.08 -13.14
CA CYS A 115 9.44 3.63 -13.37
C CYS A 115 9.23 3.34 -14.85
N VAL A 116 9.91 2.32 -15.34
CA VAL A 116 9.84 1.85 -16.73
C VAL A 116 9.70 0.32 -16.74
N ALA A 117 8.82 -0.18 -17.59
CA ALA A 117 8.74 -1.60 -17.92
C ALA A 117 9.34 -1.82 -19.32
N GLU A 118 10.24 -2.79 -19.43
CA GLU A 118 10.75 -3.31 -20.70
C GLU A 118 10.14 -4.69 -20.93
N ILE A 119 9.40 -4.84 -22.01
CA ILE A 119 8.63 -6.02 -22.40
C ILE A 119 8.66 -6.16 -23.93
N ASP A 120 8.50 -7.38 -24.44
CA ASP A 120 8.24 -7.61 -25.87
C ASP A 120 6.91 -6.95 -26.27
N GLU A 121 6.88 -6.29 -27.42
CA GLU A 121 5.68 -5.60 -27.91
C GLU A 121 4.53 -6.59 -28.14
N ASP A 122 4.83 -7.81 -28.58
CA ASP A 122 3.85 -8.88 -28.79
C ASP A 122 3.21 -9.36 -27.47
N ASP A 123 3.87 -9.12 -26.33
CA ASP A 123 3.40 -9.50 -25.00
C ASP A 123 2.58 -8.39 -24.31
N VAL A 124 2.52 -7.19 -24.88
CA VAL A 124 1.72 -6.08 -24.33
C VAL A 124 0.23 -6.41 -24.41
N ASN A 125 -0.51 -6.18 -23.32
CA ASN A 125 -1.96 -6.32 -23.34
C ASN A 125 -2.58 -5.26 -24.24
N ASP A 126 -3.51 -5.66 -25.11
CA ASP A 126 -4.33 -4.75 -25.92
C ASP A 126 -5.38 -4.06 -25.03
N VAL A 127 -4.97 -2.94 -24.44
CA VAL A 127 -5.81 -2.08 -23.60
C VAL A 127 -5.67 -0.63 -24.10
N PRO A 128 -6.72 0.20 -23.94
CA PRO A 128 -6.65 1.59 -24.38
C PRO A 128 -5.50 2.36 -23.73
N ASP A 129 -4.92 3.29 -24.47
CA ASP A 129 -3.95 4.22 -23.93
C ASP A 129 -4.56 5.05 -22.81
N ARG A 130 -3.81 5.18 -21.71
CA ARG A 130 -4.27 5.96 -20.57
C ARG A 130 -4.15 7.45 -20.87
N VAL A 131 -5.28 8.14 -20.82
CA VAL A 131 -5.33 9.60 -20.96
C VAL A 131 -5.24 10.25 -19.58
N TYR A 132 -4.17 11.00 -19.34
CA TYR A 132 -4.02 11.84 -18.16
C TYR A 132 -4.62 13.22 -18.43
N ASN A 133 -5.80 13.47 -17.85
CA ASN A 133 -6.45 14.78 -17.97
C ASN A 133 -5.71 15.89 -17.19
N TYR A 134 -4.87 15.51 -16.22
CA TYR A 134 -4.14 16.42 -15.33
C TYR A 134 -2.74 15.85 -15.02
N GLY A 135 -1.73 16.71 -14.96
CA GLY A 135 -0.32 16.34 -14.74
C GLY A 135 0.52 16.47 -16.01
N GLY A 136 1.70 17.08 -15.91
CA GLY A 136 2.59 17.36 -17.04
C GLY A 136 3.20 16.10 -17.66
N PHE A 137 3.25 16.09 -18.99
CA PHE A 137 3.92 15.09 -19.83
C PHE A 137 5.42 15.01 -19.56
#